data_AF-A0A0P9F0I7-F1
#
_entry.id   AF-A0A0P9F0I7-F1
#
_cell.length_a   1.000
_cell.length_b   1.000
_cell.length_c   1.000
_cell.angle_alpha   90.00
_cell.angle_beta   90.00
_cell.angle_gamma   90.00
#
_symmetry.space_group_name_H-M   'P 1'
#
loop_
_entity.id
_entity.type
_entity.pdbx_description
1 polymer ?
#
loop_
_entity_poly.entity_id
_entity_poly.type
_entity_poly.pdbx_seq_one_letter_code
_entity_poly.pdbx_strand_id
1 'polypeptide(L)' 'MMGNELALHEALEIHELLAFKNVCMTKATTIRVLVADEELKGLLSTAAAADRKHVEDLKGLLARGTTTSIIS' A
#
# COMPACT_ATOMS: atom_id res chain seq x y z
N MET A 1 -17.66 2.73 -22.98
CA MET A 1 -16.97 3.52 -21.94
C MET A 1 -16.35 2.52 -20.97
N MET A 2 -15.02 2.51 -20.82
CA MET A 2 -14.28 1.59 -19.96
C MET A 2 -14.73 1.79 -18.51
N GLY A 3 -15.36 0.76 -17.96
CA GLY A 3 -15.98 0.78 -16.64
C GLY A 3 -14.95 0.93 -15.53
N ASN A 4 -15.39 1.46 -14.41
CA ASN A 4 -14.63 1.67 -13.17
C ASN A 4 -14.27 0.35 -12.46
N GLU A 5 -14.19 -0.75 -13.20
CA GLU A 5 -13.96 -2.12 -12.75
C GLU A 5 -12.53 -2.53 -13.09
N LEU A 6 -11.83 -3.10 -12.11
CA LEU A 6 -10.47 -3.60 -12.29
C LEU A 6 -10.54 -4.97 -12.99
N ALA A 7 -9.73 -5.18 -14.03
CA ALA A 7 -9.51 -6.52 -14.55
C ALA A 7 -8.81 -7.39 -13.50
N LEU A 8 -8.95 -8.72 -13.62
CA LEU A 8 -8.38 -9.67 -12.65
C LEU A 8 -6.87 -9.45 -12.43
N HIS A 9 -6.11 -9.20 -13.50
CA HIS A 9 -4.67 -8.96 -13.42
C HIS A 9 -4.35 -7.63 -12.71
N GLU A 10 -5.10 -6.56 -12.98
CA GLU A 10 -4.92 -5.27 -12.33
C GLU A 10 -5.24 -5.35 -10.82
N ALA A 11 -6.30 -6.05 -10.45
CA ALA A 11 -6.63 -6.30 -9.05
C ALA A 11 -5.52 -7.10 -8.34
N LEU A 12 -4.97 -8.12 -9.01
CA LEU A 12 -3.86 -8.92 -8.50
C LEU A 12 -2.60 -8.06 -8.30
N GLU A 13 -2.22 -7.26 -9.30
CA GLU A 13 -1.08 -6.35 -9.24
C GLU A 13 -1.21 -5.33 -8.09
N ILE A 14 -2.42 -4.81 -7.85
CA ILE A 14 -2.66 -3.90 -6.72
C ILE A 14 -2.54 -4.64 -5.39
N HIS A 15 -3.00 -5.89 -5.29
CA HIS A 15 -2.80 -6.72 -4.09
C HIS A 15 -1.32 -7.00 -3.81
N GLU A 16 -0.54 -7.32 -4.84
CA GLU A 16 0.91 -7.52 -4.73
C GLU A 16 1.62 -6.26 -4.27
N LEU A 17 1.27 -5.11 -4.85
CA LEU A 17 1.83 -3.82 -4.47
C LEU A 17 1.44 -3.44 -3.03
N LEU A 18 0.20 -3.71 -2.62
CA LEU A 18 -0.27 -3.50 -1.25
C LEU A 18 0.53 -4.36 -0.25
N ALA A 19 0.74 -5.65 -0.56
CA ALA A 19 1.54 -6.54 0.27
C ALA A 19 3.00 -6.05 0.37
N PHE A 20 3.58 -5.65 -0.77
CA PHE A 20 4.92 -5.07 -0.82
C PHE A 20 5.05 -3.82 0.06
N LYS A 21 4.09 -2.88 -0.04
CA LYS A 21 4.08 -1.66 0.77
C LYS A 21 3.94 -1.92 2.26
N ASN A 22 3.14 -2.90 2.66
CA ASN A 22 3.06 -3.32 4.06
C ASN A 22 4.39 -3.88 4.59
N VAL A 23 5.12 -4.64 3.77
CA VAL A 23 6.47 -5.12 4.11
C VAL A 23 7.46 -3.96 4.25
N CYS A 24 7.46 -3.00 3.33
CA CYS A 24 8.31 -1.80 3.39
C CYS A 24 8.02 -0.97 4.65
N MET A 25 6.74 -0.69 4.93
CA MET A 25 6.33 0.07 6.11
C MET A 25 6.74 -0.63 7.41
N THR A 26 6.57 -1.95 7.48
CA THR A 26 7.00 -2.76 8.63
C THR A 26 8.51 -2.67 8.82
N LYS A 27 9.30 -2.83 7.75
CA LYS A 27 10.76 -2.68 7.79
C LYS A 27 11.16 -1.30 8.29
N ALA A 28 10.62 -0.23 7.71
CA ALA A 28 10.93 1.13 8.10
C ALA A 28 10.58 1.40 9.58
N THR A 29 9.42 0.93 10.02
CA THR A 29 8.94 1.09 11.41
C THR A 29 9.81 0.31 12.39
N THR A 30 10.15 -0.95 12.09
CA THR A 30 11.00 -1.79 12.94
C THR A 30 12.41 -1.22 13.03
N ILE A 31 13.03 -0.88 11.90
CA ILE A 31 14.39 -0.33 11.87
C ILE A 31 14.45 1.00 12.63
N ARG A 32 13.43 1.86 12.51
CA ARG A 32 13.37 3.16 13.21
C ARG A 32 13.50 3.02 14.72
N VAL A 33 12.99 1.93 15.30
CA VAL A 33 13.07 1.66 16.75
C VAL A 33 14.46 1.13 17.15
N LEU A 34 15.21 0.56 16.22
CA LEU A 34 16.52 -0.05 16.48
C LEU A 34 17.71 0.88 16.23
N VAL A 35 17.57 1.88 15.35
CA VAL A 35 18.66 2.79 15.01
C VAL A 35 18.81 3.91 16.05
N ALA A 36 20.04 4.33 16.32
CA ALA A 36 20.34 5.45 17.23
C ALA A 36 20.47 6.79 16.49
N ASP A 37 20.90 6.76 15.23
CA ASP A 37 21.12 7.95 14.41
C ASP A 37 19.81 8.71 14.13
N GLU A 38 19.73 9.96 14.57
CA GLU A 38 18.51 10.76 14.51
C GLU A 38 18.13 11.19 13.09
N GLU A 39 19.11 11.40 12.21
CA GLU A 39 18.84 11.73 10.80
C GLU A 39 18.21 10.51 10.10
N LEU A 40 18.78 9.32 10.31
CA LEU A 40 18.25 8.06 9.81
C LEU A 40 16.87 7.76 10.38
N LYS A 41 16.59 8.06 11.66
CA LYS A 41 15.23 7.96 12.23
C LYS A 41 14.25 8.87 11.49
N GLY A 42 14.65 10.11 11.18
CA GLY A 42 13.84 11.06 10.41
C GLY A 42 13.50 10.55 9.02
N LEU A 43 14.48 9.98 8.32
CA LEU A 43 14.29 9.35 7.01
C LEU A 43 13.31 8.17 7.09
N LEU A 44 13.47 7.29 8.08
CA LEU A 44 12.60 6.13 8.28
C LEU A 44 11.16 6.53 8.67
N SER A 45 11.00 7.61 9.45
CA SER A 45 9.69 8.18 9.78
C SER A 45 8.98 8.70 8.53
N THR A 46 9.70 9.42 7.67
CA THR A 46 9.19 9.95 6.40
C THR A 46 8.79 8.80 5.45
N ALA A 47 9.63 7.77 5.34
CA ALA A 47 9.35 6.58 4.54
C ALA A 47 8.09 5.85 5.04
N ALA A 48 7.97 5.59 6.35
CA ALA A 48 6.79 4.94 6.92
C ALA A 48 5.51 5.77 6.73
N ALA A 49 5.61 7.11 6.78
CA ALA A 49 4.46 7.98 6.52
C ALA A 49 4.01 7.96 5.05
N ALA A 50 4.97 7.95 4.12
CA ALA A 50 4.68 7.82 2.69
C ALA A 50 4.07 6.45 2.37
N ASP A 51 4.62 5.35 2.89
CA ASP A 51 4.09 4.01 2.65
C ASP A 51 2.68 3.84 3.25
N ARG A 52 2.39 4.42 4.42
CA ARG A 52 1.03 4.44 4.97
C ARG A 52 0.04 5.14 4.03
N LYS A 53 0.42 6.28 3.43
CA LYS A 53 -0.42 6.95 2.44
C LYS A 53 -0.66 6.05 1.21
N HIS A 54 0.40 5.45 0.67
CA HIS A 54 0.27 4.51 -0.45
C HIS A 54 -0.64 3.32 -0.14
N VAL A 55 -0.56 2.77 1.07
CA VAL A 55 -1.43 1.66 1.52
C VAL A 55 -2.90 2.09 1.50
N GLU A 56 -3.23 3.28 2.00
CA GLU A 56 -4.61 3.77 1.98
C GLU A 56 -5.10 4.06 0.55
N ASP A 57 -4.23 4.64 -0.30
CA ASP A 57 -4.56 4.87 -1.71
C ASP A 57 -4.85 3.55 -2.44
N LEU A 58 -4.00 2.52 -2.25
CA LEU A 58 -4.15 1.19 -2.88
C LEU A 58 -5.41 0.46 -2.39
N LYS A 59 -5.72 0.53 -1.09
CA LYS A 59 -7.01 0.04 -0.56
C LYS A 59 -8.19 0.75 -1.21
N GLY A 60 -8.08 2.07 -1.39
CA GLY A 60 -9.07 2.86 -2.10
C GLY A 60 -9.24 2.46 -3.56
N LEU A 61 -8.16 2.06 -4.26
CA LEU A 61 -8.25 1.52 -5.62
C LEU A 61 -9.03 0.19 -5.65
N LEU A 62 -8.67 -0.75 -4.77
CA LEU A 62 -9.33 -2.06 -4.68
C LEU A 62 -10.82 -1.92 -4.35
N ALA A 63 -11.16 -1.06 -3.38
CA ALA A 63 -12.54 -0.83 -2.97
C ALA A 63 -13.43 -0.31 -4.12
N ARG A 64 -12.87 0.47 -5.05
CA ARG A 64 -13.61 0.95 -6.23
C ARG A 64 -13.77 -0.16 -7.27
N GLY A 65 -12.75 -0.98 -7.48
CA GLY A 65 -12.72 -2.03 -8.51
C GLY A 65 -13.49 -3.31 -8.17
N THR A 66 -13.82 -3.58 -6.90
CA THR A 66 -14.58 -4.79 -6.49
C THR A 66 -16.10 -4.69 -6.70
N THR A 67 -16.60 -3.62 -7.33
CA THR A 67 -18.05 -3.46 -7.55
C THR A 67 -18.48 -4.16 -8.84
N THR A 68 -19.12 -5.33 -8.72
CA THR A 68 -19.96 -6.07 -9.72
C THR A 68 -19.34 -7.35 -10.32
N SER A 69 -19.75 -8.50 -9.75
CA SER A 69 -20.03 -9.75 -10.51
C SER A 69 -20.65 -10.89 -9.68
N ILE A 70 -20.93 -10.71 -8.37
CA ILE A 70 -21.53 -11.79 -7.54
C ILE A 70 -23.06 -11.68 -7.43
N ILE A 71 -23.73 -10.84 -8.23
CA ILE A 71 -25.20 -10.85 -8.32
C ILE A 71 -25.64 -10.73 -9.79
N SER A 72 -25.63 -11.87 -10.48
CA SER A 72 -26.52 -12.18 -11.61
C SER A 72 -26.69 -13.70 -11.68
#